data_AF-A0A1H1ILX3-F1
#
_entry.id   AF-A0A1H1ILX3-F1
#
_cell.length_a   1.000
_cell.length_b   1.000
_cell.length_c   1.000
_cell.angle_alpha   90.00
_cell.angle_beta   90.00
_cell.angle_gamma   90.00
#
_symmetry.space_group_name_H-M   'P 1'
#
loop_
_entity.id
_entity.type
_entity.pdbx_description
1 polymer ?
#
loop_
_entity_poly.entity_id
_entity_poly.type
_entity_poly.pdbx_seq_one_letter_code
_entity_poly.pdbx_strand_id
1 'polypeptide(L)' 'MKISIKCGKCGNDKFEMPARPSNATKVTCSKCGAVDTYGGMLKRIEDKVVKHIKRKLRSIPK' A
#
# COMPACT_ATOMS: atom_id res chain seq x y z
N MET A 1 1.80 14.07 -2.37
CA MET A 1 0.69 13.10 -2.16
C MET A 1 1.24 11.97 -1.30
N LYS A 2 0.73 11.73 -0.09
CA LYS A 2 1.23 10.70 0.82
C LYS A 2 0.31 9.48 0.72
N ILE A 3 0.71 8.47 -0.05
CA ILE A 3 -0.09 7.24 -0.20
C ILE A 3 0.25 6.33 0.98
N SER A 4 -0.52 6.48 2.06
CA SER A 4 -0.42 5.57 3.19
C SER A 4 -1.26 4.33 2.91
N ILE A 5 -0.63 3.17 2.95
CA ILE A 5 -1.36 1.90 2.95
C ILE A 5 -1.84 1.67 4.36
N LYS A 6 -3.13 1.38 4.48
CA LYS A 6 -3.74 0.91 5.71
C LYS A 6 -3.86 -0.60 5.65
N CYS A 7 -3.61 -1.26 6.78
CA CYS A 7 -3.87 -2.68 6.96
C CYS A 7 -5.35 -2.96 6.66
N GLY A 8 -5.61 -3.94 5.80
CA GLY A 8 -6.98 -4.32 5.43
C GLY A 8 -7.80 -4.84 6.60
N LYS A 9 -7.15 -5.36 7.67
CA LYS A 9 -7.82 -5.86 8.88
C LYS A 9 -8.12 -4.76 9.90
N CYS A 10 -7.12 -3.97 10.28
CA CYS A 10 -7.24 -3.03 11.40
C CYS A 10 -7.12 -1.55 11.02
N GLY A 11 -6.96 -1.23 9.73
CA GLY A 11 -6.88 0.15 9.24
C GLY A 11 -5.57 0.89 9.60
N ASN A 12 -4.62 0.20 10.24
CA ASN A 12 -3.35 0.77 10.70
C ASN A 12 -2.33 0.92 9.56
N ASP A 13 -1.57 2.00 9.56
CA ASP A 13 -0.52 2.27 8.56
C ASP A 13 0.89 1.85 8.99
N LYS A 14 1.08 1.40 10.23
CA LYS A 14 2.35 0.82 10.69
C LYS A 14 2.42 -0.68 10.40
N PHE A 15 3.49 -1.04 9.71
CA PHE A 15 3.88 -2.41 9.43
C PHE A 15 5.33 -2.60 9.83
N GLU A 16 5.63 -3.75 10.43
CA GLU A 16 7.01 -4.18 10.63
C GLU A 16 7.55 -4.70 9.31
N MET A 17 8.53 -3.98 8.79
CA MET A 17 9.25 -4.31 7.57
C MET A 17 10.68 -4.67 7.94
N PRO A 18 11.22 -5.80 7.46
CA PRO A 18 12.64 -6.10 7.66
C PRO A 18 13.50 -5.12 6.86
N ALA A 19 14.77 -4.96 7.25
CA ALA A 19 15.68 -3.98 6.65
C ALA A 19 15.87 -4.12 5.13
N ARG A 20 15.65 -5.33 4.57
CA ARG A 20 15.67 -5.60 3.12
C ARG A 20 14.41 -6.35 2.70
N PRO A 21 13.28 -5.65 2.49
CA PRO A 21 12.06 -6.29 2.05
C PRO A 21 12.15 -6.62 0.56
N SER A 22 11.90 -7.88 0.22
CA SER A 22 11.70 -8.36 -1.15
C SER A 22 10.19 -8.51 -1.42
N ASN A 23 9.77 -8.67 -2.67
CA ASN A 23 8.34 -8.80 -3.00
C ASN A 23 7.65 -9.98 -2.29
N ALA A 24 8.37 -11.07 -2.04
CA ALA A 24 7.87 -12.24 -1.29
C ALA A 24 7.98 -12.08 0.24
N THR A 25 8.61 -11.01 0.73
CA THR A 25 8.76 -10.77 2.15
C THR A 25 7.41 -10.55 2.80
N LYS A 26 7.14 -11.31 3.86
CA LYS A 26 5.98 -11.13 4.71
C LYS A 26 6.18 -9.88 5.57
N VAL A 27 5.23 -8.95 5.49
CA VAL A 27 5.14 -7.77 6.33
C VAL A 27 4.00 -7.95 7.29
N THR A 28 4.27 -7.71 8.57
CA THR A 28 3.27 -7.90 9.63
C THR A 28 2.79 -6.56 10.12
N CYS A 29 1.47 -6.39 10.23
CA CYS A 29 0.91 -5.18 10.80
C CYS A 29 1.20 -5.15 12.31
N SER A 30 1.93 -4.12 12.75
CA SER A 30 2.37 -3.97 14.14
C SER A 30 1.21 -3.83 15.14
N LYS A 31 -0.02 -3.54 14.66
CA LYS A 31 -1.19 -3.32 15.52
C LYS A 31 -2.06 -4.56 15.68
N CYS A 32 -2.28 -5.31 14.61
CA CYS A 32 -3.22 -6.45 14.62
C CYS A 32 -2.59 -7.80 14.24
N GLY A 33 -1.27 -7.85 14.03
CA GLY A 33 -0.57 -9.07 13.66
C GLY A 33 -0.94 -9.62 12.28
N ALA A 34 -1.68 -8.86 11.47
CA ALA A 34 -2.05 -9.27 10.12
C ALA A 34 -0.80 -9.39 9.25
N VAL A 35 -0.60 -10.56 8.65
CA VAL A 35 0.53 -10.80 7.75
C VAL A 35 0.08 -10.55 6.31
N ASP A 36 0.77 -9.67 5.61
CA ASP A 36 0.61 -9.41 4.18
C ASP A 36 1.98 -9.60 3.50
N THR A 37 2.05 -9.50 2.18
CA THR A 37 3.33 -9.54 1.46
C THR A 37 3.70 -8.15 0.98
N TYR A 38 4.99 -7.82 1.03
CA TYR A 38 5.48 -6.50 0.60
C TYR A 38 5.15 -6.25 -0.88
N GLY A 39 5.25 -7.27 -1.74
CA GLY A 39 4.84 -7.18 -3.14
C GLY A 39 3.33 -6.97 -3.32
N GLY A 40 2.49 -7.68 -2.55
CA GLY A 40 1.05 -7.47 -2.55
C GLY A 40 0.66 -6.07 -2.08
N MET A 41 1.37 -5.58 -1.08
CA MET A 41 1.25 -4.24 -0.52
C MET A 41 1.63 -3.15 -1.55
N LEU A 42 2.77 -3.29 -2.23
CA LEU A 42 3.21 -2.43 -3.34
C LEU A 42 2.19 -2.39 -4.47
N LYS A 43 1.70 -3.55 -4.91
CA LYS A 43 0.71 -3.64 -5.99
C LYS A 43 -0.58 -2.86 -5.68
N ARG A 44 -1.00 -2.84 -4.39
CA ARG A 44 -2.13 -2.01 -3.95
C ARG A 44 -1.80 -0.51 -3.98
N ILE A 45 -0.56 -0.11 -3.69
CA ILE A 45 -0.13 1.30 -3.89
C ILE A 45 -0.23 1.64 -5.35
N GLU A 46 0.39 0.84 -6.21
CA GLU A 46 0.44 1.08 -7.65
C GLU A 46 -0.97 1.23 -8.23
N ASP A 47 -1.89 0.31 -7.91
CA ASP A 47 -3.28 0.41 -8.36
C ASP A 47 -3.95 1.71 -7.89
N LYS A 48 -3.72 2.10 -6.62
CA LYS A 48 -4.30 3.32 -6.03
C LYS A 48 -3.71 4.59 -6.64
N VAL A 49 -2.41 4.60 -6.94
CA VAL A 49 -1.70 5.66 -7.66
C VAL A 49 -2.30 5.80 -9.06
N VAL A 50 -2.29 4.72 -9.83
CA VAL A 50 -2.78 4.68 -11.21
C VAL A 50 -4.23 5.14 -11.27
N LYS A 51 -5.09 4.66 -10.37
CA LYS A 51 -6.49 5.07 -10.29
C LYS A 51 -6.65 6.55 -9.97
N HIS A 52 -5.82 7.09 -9.07
CA HIS A 52 -5.86 8.51 -8.74
C HIS A 52 -5.35 9.39 -9.89
N ILE A 53 -4.25 9.00 -10.54
CA ILE A 53 -3.72 9.68 -11.73
C ILE A 53 -4.76 9.66 -12.86
N LYS A 54 -5.39 8.50 -13.11
CA LYS A 54 -6.42 8.35 -14.15
C LYS A 54 -7.64 9.25 -13.89
N ARG A 55 -8.05 9.41 -12.63
CA ARG A 55 -9.10 10.39 -12.28
C ARG A 55 -8.65 11.82 -12.51
N LYS A 56 -7.44 12.19 -12.07
CA LYS A 56 -6.91 13.53 -12.30
C LYS A 56 -6.81 13.85 -13.79
N LEU A 57 -6.29 12.93 -14.61
CA LEU A 57 -6.21 13.10 -16.06
C LEU A 57 -7.59 13.30 -16.72
N ARG A 58 -8.64 12.62 -16.24
CA ARG A 58 -10.02 12.86 -16.71
C ARG A 58 -10.60 14.21 -16.29
N SER A 59 -10.11 14.78 -15.20
CA SER A 59 -10.57 16.07 -14.67
C SER A 59 -9.75 17.26 -15.15
N ILE A 60 -8.77 17.08 -16.04
CA ILE A 60 -8.10 18.20 -16.71
C ILE A 60 -8.98 18.60 -17.91
N PRO A 61 -9.68 19.76 -17.87
CA PRO A 61 -10.37 20.28 -19.04
C PRO A 61 -9.33 20.57 -20.13
N LYS A 62 -9.69 20.20 -21.36
CA LYS A 62 -8.87 20.33 -22.55
C LYS A 62 -8.71 21.78 -22.98
#